data_AF-A0A382MW64-F1
#
_entry.id   AF-A0A382MW64-F1
#
_cell.length_a   1.000
_cell.length_b   1.000
_cell.length_c   1.000
_cell.angle_alpha   90.00
_cell.angle_beta   90.00
_cell.angle_gamma   90.00
#
_symmetry.space_group_name_H-M   'P 1'
#
loop_
_entity.id
_entity.type
_entity.pdbx_description
1 polymer ?
#
loop_
_entity_poly.entity_id
_entity_poly.type
_entity_poly.pdbx_seq_one_letter_code
_entity_poly.pdbx_strand_id
1 'polypeptide(L)'
;MSKNYVLNTYNKFMKLPFGKKLFSWYSARRAPYFSTVSPLISDIKPNYCEVLISKRKAVENHIGAVHVIAICNGLEMAMGFMGEASIPKNLR
;
A
#
# COMPACT_ATOMS: atom_id res chain seq x y z
N MET A 1 18.51 13.85 -11.22
CA MET A 1 17.15 13.51 -10.71
C MET A 1 17.30 12.54 -9.55
N SER A 2 16.97 12.97 -8.33
CA SER A 2 16.98 12.08 -7.16
C SER A 2 16.06 10.89 -7.41
N LYS A 3 16.60 9.67 -7.49
CA LYS A 3 15.80 8.45 -7.68
C LYS A 3 14.82 8.32 -6.51
N ASN A 4 13.53 8.22 -6.82
CA ASN A 4 12.49 8.00 -5.82
C ASN A 4 12.73 6.65 -5.11
N TYR A 5 12.92 6.68 -3.79
CA TYR A 5 13.25 5.49 -3.01
C TYR A 5 12.11 4.45 -3.01
N VAL A 6 10.85 4.89 -3.01
CA VAL A 6 9.68 3.99 -3.05
C VAL A 6 9.64 3.23 -4.37
N LEU A 7 9.71 3.95 -5.49
CA LEU A 7 9.69 3.33 -6.82
C LEU A 7 10.89 2.40 -7.04
N ASN A 8 12.08 2.79 -6.57
CA ASN A 8 13.26 1.93 -6.65
C ASN A 8 13.10 0.66 -5.81
N THR A 9 12.52 0.78 -4.61
CA THR A 9 12.25 -0.36 -3.75
C THR A 9 11.20 -1.27 -4.38
N TYR A 10 10.09 -0.72 -4.86
CA TYR A 10 9.05 -1.46 -5.57
C TYR A 10 9.61 -2.25 -6.76
N ASN A 11 10.40 -1.60 -7.63
CA ASN A 11 11.02 -2.23 -8.79
C ASN A 11 11.99 -3.36 -8.41
N LYS A 12 12.67 -3.28 -7.26
CA LYS A 12 13.49 -4.38 -6.75
C LYS A 12 12.64 -5.57 -6.32
N PHE A 13 11.54 -5.32 -5.59
CA PHE A 13 10.62 -6.38 -5.18
C PHE A 13 9.93 -7.05 -6.37
N MET A 14 9.58 -6.31 -7.43
CA MET A 14 8.92 -6.90 -8.61
C MET A 14 9.77 -7.94 -9.35
N LYS A 15 11.10 -7.94 -9.14
CA LYS A 15 11.99 -8.98 -9.71
C LYS A 15 11.94 -10.30 -8.95
N LEU A 16 11.32 -10.32 -7.76
CA LEU A 16 11.21 -11.50 -6.92
C LEU A 16 9.88 -12.22 -7.16
N PRO A 17 9.83 -13.56 -6.98
CA PRO A 17 8.55 -14.27 -6.94
C PRO A 17 7.67 -13.67 -5.84
N PHE A 18 6.39 -13.46 -6.13
CA PHE A 18 5.44 -12.80 -5.23
C PHE A 18 5.83 -11.36 -4.83
N GLY A 19 6.58 -10.65 -5.68
CA GLY A 19 7.08 -9.30 -5.42
C GLY A 19 6.05 -8.33 -4.85
N LYS A 20 4.82 -8.31 -5.36
CA LYS A 20 3.72 -7.46 -4.87
C LYS A 20 3.35 -7.76 -3.42
N LYS A 21 3.24 -9.05 -3.05
CA LYS A 21 2.95 -9.47 -1.67
C LYS A 21 4.10 -9.13 -0.73
N LEU A 22 5.34 -9.38 -1.17
CA LEU A 22 6.54 -9.06 -0.39
C LEU A 22 6.67 -7.54 -0.15
N PHE A 23 6.46 -6.74 -1.18
CA PHE A 23 6.46 -5.28 -1.07
C PHE A 23 5.35 -4.79 -0.14
N SER A 24 4.13 -5.31 -0.29
CA SER A 24 2.99 -4.92 0.56
C SER A 24 3.25 -5.24 2.03
N TRP A 25 3.81 -6.42 2.30
CA TRP A 25 4.22 -6.81 3.65
C TRP A 25 5.32 -5.91 4.21
N TYR A 26 6.33 -5.59 3.40
CA TYR A 26 7.41 -4.66 3.78
C TYR A 26 6.86 -3.27 4.11
N SER A 27 5.97 -2.75 3.27
CA SER A 27 5.29 -1.47 3.42
C SER A 27 4.41 -1.44 4.68
N ALA A 28 3.61 -2.49 4.89
CA ALA A 28 2.74 -2.61 6.06
C ALA A 28 3.51 -2.78 7.38
N ARG A 29 4.74 -3.28 7.33
CA ARG A 29 5.63 -3.35 8.51
C ARG A 29 6.18 -1.99 8.94
N ARG A 30 6.31 -1.04 8.02
CA ARG A 30 6.76 0.32 8.35
C ARG A 30 5.69 1.15 9.04
N ALA A 31 4.42 0.87 8.77
CA ALA A 31 3.27 1.47 9.44
C ALA A 31 2.35 0.34 9.94
N PRO A 32 2.58 -0.17 11.17
CA PRO A 32 1.97 -1.41 11.67
C PRO A 32 0.45 -1.47 11.54
N TYR A 33 -0.25 -0.33 11.63
CA TYR A 33 -1.70 -0.29 11.51
C TYR A 33 -2.22 -0.75 10.13
N PHE A 34 -1.46 -0.54 9.05
CA PHE A 34 -1.82 -1.05 7.72
C PHE A 34 -1.86 -2.58 7.69
N SER A 35 -1.09 -3.28 8.54
CA SER A 35 -1.09 -4.74 8.55
C SER A 35 -2.45 -5.36 8.96
N THR A 36 -3.27 -4.61 9.70
CA THR A 36 -4.58 -5.05 10.22
C THR A 36 -5.58 -5.36 9.11
N VAL A 37 -5.48 -4.67 7.96
CA VAL A 37 -6.36 -4.89 6.81
C VAL A 37 -5.79 -5.86 5.78
N SER A 38 -4.55 -6.35 6.01
CA SER A 38 -3.79 -7.20 5.07
C SER A 38 -3.84 -6.70 3.61
N PRO A 39 -3.34 -5.49 3.37
CA PRO A 39 -3.42 -4.83 2.07
C PRO A 39 -2.47 -5.46 1.06
N LEU A 40 -2.82 -5.34 -0.22
CA LEU A 40 -1.97 -5.68 -1.35
C LEU A 40 -1.82 -4.44 -2.25
N ILE A 41 -0.63 -3.85 -2.28
CA ILE A 41 -0.25 -2.85 -3.28
C ILE A 41 -0.05 -3.59 -4.61
N SER A 42 -1.02 -3.48 -5.51
CA SER A 42 -1.04 -4.18 -6.79
C SER A 42 -0.28 -3.44 -7.89
N ASP A 43 -0.24 -2.11 -7.84
CA ASP A 43 0.51 -1.26 -8.77
C ASP A 43 0.92 0.05 -8.08
N ILE A 44 2.08 0.59 -8.47
CA ILE A 44 2.55 1.90 -8.04
C ILE A 44 3.39 2.55 -9.13
N LYS A 45 3.02 3.78 -9.49
CA LYS A 45 3.71 4.61 -10.48
C LYS A 45 3.52 6.08 -10.10
N PRO A 46 4.27 7.01 -10.69
CA PRO A 46 4.00 8.43 -10.47
C PRO A 46 2.52 8.76 -10.72
N ASN A 47 1.91 9.47 -9.76
CA ASN A 47 0.51 9.89 -9.70
C ASN A 47 -0.53 8.75 -9.59
N TYR A 48 -0.11 7.52 -9.26
CA TYR A 48 -1.04 6.41 -9.12
C TYR A 48 -0.53 5.31 -8.17
N CYS A 49 -1.40 4.87 -7.28
CA CYS A 49 -1.17 3.72 -6.41
C CYS A 49 -2.48 2.95 -6.30
N GLU A 50 -2.42 1.64 -6.49
CA GLU A 50 -3.57 0.75 -6.32
C GLU A 50 -3.35 -0.16 -5.11
N VAL A 51 -4.33 -0.17 -4.20
CA VAL A 51 -4.33 -1.01 -3.00
C VAL A 51 -5.60 -1.84 -3.00
N LEU A 52 -5.42 -3.15 -2.91
CA LEU A 52 -6.49 -4.12 -2.80
C LEU A 52 -6.65 -4.57 -1.34
N ILE A 53 -7.89 -4.59 -0.86
CA ILE A 53 -8.28 -5.18 0.42
C ILE A 53 -9.27 -6.30 0.14
N SER A 54 -8.97 -7.50 0.65
CA SER A 54 -9.88 -8.65 0.55
C SER A 54 -10.83 -8.67 1.73
N LYS A 55 -12.13 -8.85 1.46
CA LYS A 55 -13.13 -9.09 2.51
C LYS A 55 -12.77 -10.37 3.27
N ARG A 56 -12.74 -10.28 4.60
CA ARG A 56 -12.51 -11.39 5.53
C ARG A 56 -13.09 -11.04 6.90
N LYS A 57 -13.33 -12.04 7.75
CA LYS A 57 -13.88 -11.85 9.11
C LYS A 57 -13.18 -10.74 9.92
N ALA A 58 -11.86 -10.63 9.82
CA ALA A 58 -11.07 -9.64 10.57
C ALA A 58 -11.33 -8.17 10.14
N VAL A 59 -11.96 -7.93 8.98
CA VAL A 59 -12.26 -6.58 8.46
C VAL A 59 -13.75 -6.41 8.17
N GLU A 60 -14.60 -7.28 8.74
CA GLU A 60 -16.06 -7.16 8.60
C GLU A 60 -16.64 -6.23 9.68
N ASN A 61 -17.74 -5.56 9.35
CA ASN A 61 -18.57 -4.86 10.32
C ASN A 61 -19.65 -5.78 10.91
N HIS A 62 -20.47 -5.23 11.80
CA HIS A 62 -21.52 -5.98 12.50
C HIS A 62 -22.63 -6.55 11.59
N ILE A 63 -22.70 -6.14 10.31
CA ILE A 63 -23.63 -6.68 9.30
C ILE A 63 -22.93 -7.57 8.26
N GLY A 64 -21.65 -7.91 8.44
CA GLY A 64 -20.91 -8.78 7.54
C GLY A 64 -20.49 -8.14 6.21
N ALA A 65 -20.47 -6.81 6.11
CA ALA A 65 -19.86 -6.05 5.01
C ALA A 65 -18.44 -5.62 5.39
N VAL A 66 -17.65 -5.10 4.44
CA VAL A 66 -16.31 -4.57 4.76
C VAL A 66 -16.45 -3.35 5.66
N HIS A 67 -15.70 -3.34 6.76
CA HIS A 67 -15.71 -2.27 7.74
C HIS A 67 -15.19 -0.96 7.13
N VAL A 68 -15.91 0.15 7.32
CA VAL A 68 -15.54 1.45 6.72
C VAL A 68 -14.14 1.90 7.15
N ILE A 69 -13.76 1.70 8.41
CA ILE A 69 -12.41 2.03 8.89
C ILE A 69 -11.33 1.17 8.22
N ALA A 70 -11.63 -0.08 7.85
CA ALA A 70 -10.69 -0.90 7.07
C ALA A 70 -10.51 -0.34 5.65
N ILE A 71 -11.60 0.16 5.04
CA ILE A 71 -11.53 0.86 3.76
C ILE A 71 -10.70 2.14 3.89
N CYS A 72 -10.95 2.98 4.91
CA CYS A 72 -10.18 4.19 5.17
C CYS A 72 -8.69 3.92 5.36
N ASN A 73 -8.33 2.85 6.08
CA ASN A 73 -6.95 2.43 6.25
C ASN A 73 -6.29 2.07 4.90
N GLY A 74 -7.01 1.37 4.02
CA GLY A 74 -6.55 1.12 2.64
C GLY A 74 -6.40 2.38 1.81
N LEU A 75 -7.35 3.32 1.92
CA LEU A 75 -7.30 4.61 1.24
C LEU A 75 -6.10 5.44 1.69
N GLU A 76 -5.83 5.48 2.99
CA GLU A 76 -4.67 6.14 3.57
C GLU A 76 -3.36 5.54 3.04
N MET A 77 -3.28 4.21 2.97
CA MET A 77 -2.13 3.53 2.38
C MET A 77 -1.95 3.92 0.91
N ALA A 78 -3.01 3.86 0.10
CA ALA A 78 -2.95 4.20 -1.33
C ALA A 78 -2.48 5.65 -1.53
N MET A 79 -3.09 6.59 -0.80
CA MET A 79 -2.79 8.02 -0.84
C MET A 79 -1.35 8.31 -0.40
N GLY A 80 -0.89 7.75 0.73
CA GLY A 80 0.46 7.95 1.24
C GLY A 80 1.53 7.43 0.28
N PHE A 81 1.37 6.21 -0.22
CA PHE A 81 2.32 5.64 -1.18
C PHE A 81 2.30 6.35 -2.54
N MET A 82 1.14 6.82 -3.00
CA MET A 82 1.05 7.67 -4.20
C MET A 82 1.79 9.00 -3.98
N GLY A 83 1.60 9.67 -2.84
CA GLY A 83 2.29 10.93 -2.51
C GLY A 83 3.80 10.75 -2.52
N GLU A 84 4.28 9.72 -1.82
CA GLU A 84 5.68 9.30 -1.80
C GLU A 84 6.20 8.87 -3.19
N ALA A 85 5.36 8.33 -4.06
CA ALA A 85 5.74 7.98 -5.43
C ALA A 85 5.89 9.21 -6.36
N SER A 86 5.22 10.33 -6.04
CA SER A 86 4.94 11.38 -7.03
C SER A 86 5.61 12.71 -6.72
N ILE A 87 5.64 13.14 -5.46
CA ILE A 87 6.12 14.48 -5.08
C ILE A 87 7.65 14.56 -5.28
N PRO A 88 8.30 15.65 -5.70
CA PRO A 88 9.77 15.71 -5.75
C PRO A 88 10.42 15.59 -4.36
N LYS A 89 11.63 15.02 -4.25
CA LYS A 89 12.31 14.80 -2.95
C LYS A 89 12.47 16.08 -2.11
N ASN A 90 12.62 17.23 -2.75
CA ASN A 90 12.77 18.52 -2.08
C ASN A 90 11.45 19.12 -1.57
N LEU A 91 10.31 18.47 -1.82
CA LEU A 91 8.96 18.91 -1.42
C LEU A 91 8.22 17.85 -0.58
N ARG A 92 8.88 16.75 -0.24
CA ARG A 92 8.35 15.69 0.63
C ARG A 92 8.82 15.90 2.06
#